data_AF-A0A914RBF8-F1
#
_entry.id   AF-A0A914RBF8-F1
#
_cell.length_a   1.000
_cell.length_b   1.000
_cell.length_c   1.000
_cell.angle_alpha   90.00
_cell.angle_beta   90.00
_cell.angle_gamma   90.00
#
_symmetry.space_group_name_H-M   'P 1'
#
loop_
_entity.id
_entity.type
_entity.pdbx_description
1 polymer ?
#
loop_
_entity_poly.entity_id
_entity_poly.type
_entity_poly.pdbx_seq_one_letter_code
_entity_poly.pdbx_strand_id
1 'polypeptide(L)'
;MFQFAYVLRYNHEQVFANDDELSKFVKENGWLKFKELKRVQKGGYAIYYYCKAIKWMDVRCRHMMLVVKEDNGLIVGKTTDGGQPHEHQ
;
A
#
# COMPACT_ATOMS: atom_id res chain seq x y z
N MET A 1 -11.48 -24.31 2.89
CA MET A 1 -11.29 -23.61 4.17
C MET A 1 -10.67 -22.25 3.88
N PHE A 2 -11.43 -21.17 4.00
CA PHE A 2 -10.90 -19.80 3.93
C PHE A 2 -10.98 -19.21 5.32
N GLN A 3 -9.82 -19.04 5.96
CA GLN A 3 -9.72 -18.80 7.39
C GLN A 3 -8.94 -17.49 7.64
N PHE A 4 -9.59 -16.61 8.40
CA PHE A 4 -9.16 -15.34 9.01
C PHE A 4 -9.03 -14.09 8.12
N ALA A 5 -10.16 -13.41 7.95
CA ALA A 5 -10.20 -11.96 7.77
C ALA A 5 -9.93 -11.27 9.13
N TYR A 6 -8.66 -11.18 9.55
CA TYR A 6 -8.27 -10.12 10.47
C TYR A 6 -8.37 -8.82 9.69
N VAL A 7 -9.32 -7.95 10.04
CA VAL A 7 -9.50 -6.65 9.40
C VAL A 7 -8.26 -5.80 9.72
N LEU A 8 -7.26 -5.84 8.84
CA LEU A 8 -6.15 -4.89 8.84
C LEU A 8 -6.77 -3.52 8.58
N ARG A 9 -7.07 -2.77 9.65
CA ARG A 9 -7.51 -1.39 9.51
C ARG A 9 -6.31 -0.58 9.06
N TYR A 10 -6.42 0.08 7.93
CA TYR A 10 -5.45 1.11 7.55
C TYR A 10 -5.38 2.13 8.70
N ASN A 11 -4.22 2.26 9.31
CA ASN A 11 -4.01 3.03 10.54
C ASN A 11 -3.28 4.36 10.28
N HIS A 12 -2.82 4.57 9.05
CA HIS A 12 -2.07 5.76 8.67
C HIS A 12 -2.37 6.17 7.23
N GLU A 13 -2.38 7.47 7.00
CA GLU A 13 -2.60 8.09 5.70
C GLU A 13 -1.41 8.99 5.34
N GLN A 14 -0.94 8.89 4.11
CA GLN A 14 0.13 9.69 3.54
C GLN A 14 -0.38 10.30 2.24
N VAL A 15 -0.25 11.62 2.09
CA VAL A 15 -0.56 12.32 0.85
C VAL A 15 0.73 12.49 0.06
N PHE A 16 0.65 12.32 -1.26
CA PHE A 16 1.75 12.53 -2.19
C PHE A 16 1.38 13.65 -3.16
N ALA A 17 2.31 14.56 -3.43
CA ALA A 17 2.07 15.67 -4.34
C ALA A 17 2.03 15.21 -5.81
N ASN A 18 2.72 14.11 -6.14
CA ASN A 18 2.83 13.59 -7.50
C ASN A 18 3.29 12.11 -7.51
N ASP A 19 3.35 11.55 -8.72
CA ASP A 19 3.75 10.16 -8.95
C ASP A 19 5.24 9.89 -8.63
N ASP A 20 6.10 10.90 -8.70
CA ASP A 20 7.52 10.75 -8.37
C ASP A 20 7.72 10.59 -6.87
N GLU A 21 7.03 11.38 -6.05
CA GLU A 21 7.03 11.24 -4.59
C GLU A 21 6.50 9.88 -4.15
N LEU A 22 5.39 9.43 -4.75
CA LEU A 22 4.87 8.09 -4.50
C LEU A 22 5.89 7.02 -4.89
N SER A 23 6.52 7.14 -6.06
CA SER A 23 7.49 6.17 -6.56
C SER A 23 8.73 6.09 -5.67
N LYS A 24 9.22 7.25 -5.21
CA LYS A 24 10.31 7.34 -4.24
C LYS A 24 9.93 6.64 -2.94
N PHE A 25 8.76 6.95 -2.37
CA PHE A 25 8.27 6.32 -1.15
C PHE A 25 8.14 4.80 -1.27
N VAL A 26 7.55 4.32 -2.37
CA VAL A 26 7.41 2.88 -2.68
C VAL A 26 8.77 2.20 -2.68
N LYS A 27 9.76 2.79 -3.35
CA LYS A 27 11.11 2.23 -3.49
C LYS A 27 11.87 2.21 -2.16
N GLU A 28 11.91 3.35 -1.47
CA GLU A 28 12.66 3.51 -0.22
C GLU A 28 12.11 2.62 0.91
N ASN A 29 10.79 2.45 0.97
CA ASN A 29 10.14 1.64 2.02
C ASN A 29 9.90 0.18 1.60
N GLY A 30 10.35 -0.23 0.42
CA GLY A 30 10.30 -1.63 0.00
C GLY A 30 8.89 -2.16 -0.24
N TRP A 31 8.02 -1.36 -0.87
CA TRP A 31 6.70 -1.78 -1.29
C TRP A 31 6.75 -2.45 -2.66
N LEU A 32 6.01 -3.54 -2.83
CA LEU A 32 5.86 -4.25 -4.09
C LEU A 32 4.43 -4.14 -4.58
N LYS A 33 4.26 -3.65 -5.81
CA LYS A 33 2.95 -3.51 -6.44
C LYS A 33 2.34 -4.89 -6.68
N PHE A 34 1.14 -5.09 -6.17
CA PHE A 34 0.35 -6.30 -6.35
C PHE A 34 -0.65 -6.16 -7.50
N LYS A 35 -1.40 -5.06 -7.48
CA LYS A 35 -2.58 -4.89 -8.33
C LYS A 35 -2.88 -3.43 -8.53
N GLU A 36 -3.43 -3.11 -9.69
CA GLU A 36 -4.03 -1.81 -9.99
C GLU A 36 -5.43 -2.01 -10.54
N LEU A 37 -6.37 -1.17 -10.12
CA LEU A 37 -7.77 -1.24 -10.48
C LEU A 37 -8.31 0.16 -10.77
N LYS A 38 -8.99 0.33 -11.89
CA LYS A 38 -9.79 1.54 -12.16
C LYS A 38 -11.01 1.54 -11.24
N ARG A 39 -11.27 2.66 -10.54
CA ARG A 39 -12.40 2.82 -9.61
C ARG A 39 -13.62 3.37 -10.36
N VAL A 40 -14.27 2.52 -11.16
CA VAL A 40 -15.34 2.91 -12.12
C VAL A 40 -16.42 3.83 -11.52
N GLN A 41 -16.85 3.60 -10.27
CA GLN A 41 -17.90 4.43 -9.63
C GLN A 41 -17.38 5.71 -8.95
N LYS A 42 -16.09 5.77 -8.59
CA LYS A 42 -15.50 6.87 -7.82
C LYS A 42 -14.54 7.74 -8.62
N GLY A 43 -14.19 7.33 -9.84
CA GLY A 43 -13.12 7.96 -10.61
C GLY A 43 -11.73 7.51 -10.17
N GLY A 44 -10.74 7.65 -11.05
CA GLY A 44 -9.34 7.35 -10.76
C GLY A 44 -9.00 5.87 -10.59
N TYR A 45 -7.92 5.61 -9.85
CA TYR A 45 -7.29 4.30 -9.69
C TYR A 45 -7.02 3.94 -8.23
N ALA A 46 -7.13 2.65 -7.92
CA ALA A 46 -6.67 2.05 -6.67
C ALA A 46 -5.48 1.13 -6.97
N ILE A 47 -4.35 1.36 -6.30
CA ILE A 47 -3.14 0.56 -6.43
C ILE A 47 -2.86 -0.10 -5.08
N TYR A 48 -2.72 -1.42 -5.10
CA TYR A 48 -2.45 -2.23 -3.93
C TYR A 48 -0.98 -2.66 -3.93
N TYR A 49 -0.34 -2.50 -2.78
CA TYR A 49 1.02 -2.94 -2.53
C TYR A 49 1.06 -3.86 -1.31
N TYR A 50 2.02 -4.77 -1.31
CA TYR A 50 2.44 -5.52 -0.12
C TYR A 50 3.89 -5.18 0.21
N CYS A 51 4.28 -5.34 1.46
CA CYS A 51 5.68 -5.18 1.86
C CYS A 51 6.56 -6.28 1.24
N LYS A 52 7.76 -5.92 0.75
CA LYS A 52 8.69 -6.85 0.08
C LYS A 52 9.03 -8.11 0.88
N ALA A 53 9.05 -8.01 2.21
CA ALA A 53 9.46 -9.11 3.07
C ALA A 53 8.42 -10.23 3.16
N ILE A 54 7.20 -10.05 2.63
CA ILE A 54 6.27 -11.18 2.46
C ILE A 54 6.86 -12.33 1.62
N LYS A 55 7.90 -12.03 0.83
CA LYS A 55 8.65 -13.01 0.04
C LYS A 55 9.80 -13.68 0.79
N TRP A 56 10.13 -13.25 2.01
CA TRP A 56 11.19 -13.86 2.80
C TRP A 56 10.61 -15.10 3.49
N MET A 57 11.28 -16.25 3.36
CA MET A 57 10.73 -17.55 3.77
C MET A 57 10.33 -17.59 5.25
N ASP A 58 11.04 -16.84 6.10
CA ASP A 58 10.85 -16.84 7.55
C ASP A 58 10.03 -15.66 8.07
N VAL A 59 9.61 -14.74 7.20
CA VAL A 59 8.89 -13.52 7.60
C VAL A 59 7.42 -13.58 7.18
N ARG A 60 6.54 -13.62 8.18
CA ARG A 60 5.08 -13.52 7.97
C ARG A 60 4.60 -12.07 8.01
N CYS A 61 5.16 -11.23 7.14
CA CYS A 61 4.70 -9.84 7.02
C CYS A 61 3.30 -9.79 6.39
N ARG A 62 2.40 -9.01 7.00
CA ARG A 62 1.01 -8.82 6.55
C ARG A 62 0.70 -7.39 6.12
N HIS A 63 1.71 -6.53 6.04
CA HIS A 63 1.48 -5.12 5.76
C HIS A 63 1.09 -4.87 4.32
N MET A 64 0.08 -4.01 4.18
CA MET A 64 -0.54 -3.62 2.94
C MET A 64 -0.55 -2.10 2.85
N MET A 65 -0.38 -1.61 1.63
CA MET A 65 -0.63 -0.21 1.30
C MET A 65 -1.64 -0.15 0.15
N LEU A 66 -2.67 0.67 0.34
CA LEU A 66 -3.61 1.07 -0.70
C LEU A 66 -3.31 2.51 -1.09
N VAL A 67 -2.96 2.74 -2.35
CA VAL A 67 -2.86 4.09 -2.91
C VAL A 67 -4.09 4.35 -3.75
N VAL A 68 -4.74 5.48 -3.50
CA VAL A 68 -5.82 6.00 -4.32
C VAL A 68 -5.29 7.19 -5.10
N LYS A 69 -5.35 7.11 -6.44
CA LYS A 69 -5.12 8.22 -7.35
C LYS A 69 -6.48 8.73 -7.81
N GLU A 70 -6.89 9.90 -7.36
CA GLU A 70 -8.12 10.55 -7.78
C GLU A 70 -7.94 11.28 -9.12
N ASP A 71 -9.01 11.48 -9.90
CA ASP A 71 -8.92 12.10 -11.23
C ASP A 71 -8.49 13.58 -11.20
N ASN A 72 -8.61 14.23 -10.03
CA ASN A 72 -8.13 15.59 -9.80
C ASN A 72 -6.62 15.68 -9.51
N GLY A 73 -5.90 14.56 -9.58
CA GLY A 73 -4.46 14.49 -9.31
C GLY A 73 -4.09 14.29 -7.85
N LEU A 74 -5.05 14.20 -6.92
CA LEU A 74 -4.76 13.87 -5.53
C LEU A 74 -4.35 12.40 -5.39
N ILE A 75 -3.24 12.16 -4.68
CA ILE A 75 -2.71 10.82 -4.43
C ILE A 75 -2.65 10.59 -2.93
N VAL A 76 -3.38 9.58 -2.43
CA VAL A 76 -3.44 9.23 -1.01
C VAL A 76 -3.06 7.77 -0.81
N GLY A 77 -1.97 7.52 -0.11
CA GLY A 77 -1.60 6.21 0.42
C GLY A 77 -2.22 5.96 1.78
N LYS A 78 -2.76 4.77 1.98
CA LYS A 78 -3.25 4.27 3.26
C LYS A 78 -2.47 3.02 3.60
N THR A 79 -1.79 3.01 4.73
CA THR A 79 -0.93 1.90 5.16
C THR A 79 -1.48 1.25 6.43
N THR A 80 -1.05 0.02 6.70
CA THR A 80 -1.43 -0.75 7.89
C THR A 80 -0.36 -0.74 8.98
N ASP A 81 0.78 -0.09 8.74
CA ASP A 81 2.01 -0.10 9.55
C ASP A 81 2.50 1.29 9.96
N GLY A 82 1.69 2.34 9.81
CA GLY A 82 2.20 3.70 10.06
C GLY A 82 3.10 4.24 8.94
N GLY A 83 3.22 3.54 7.81
CA GLY A 83 4.08 3.95 6.69
C GLY A 83 5.56 3.69 6.96
N GLN A 84 5.91 3.06 8.07
CA GLN A 84 7.28 2.68 8.38
C GLN A 84 7.56 1.28 7.83
N PRO A 85 8.72 1.07 7.17
CA PRO A 85 9.22 -0.26 6.91
C PRO A 85 9.60 -0.84 8.28
N HIS A 86 8.67 -1.53 8.94
CA HIS A 86 8.97 -2.24 10.18
C HIS A 86 10.23 -3.11 9.98
N GLU A 87 11.09 -3.14 11.00
CA GLU A 87 12.23 -4.03 11.00
C GLU A 87 11.71 -5.47 11.01
N HIS A 88 12.08 -6.21 9.98
CA HIS A 88 11.82 -7.64 9.92
C HIS A 88 12.96 -8.30 10.71
N GLN A 89 12.67 -8.79 11.92
CA GLN A 89 13.59 -9.70 12.64
C GLN A 89 13.56 -11.08 12.02
#